data_AF-A0A3D5E336-F1
#
_entry.id   AF-A0A3D5E336-F1
#
_cell.length_a   1.000
_cell.length_b   1.000
_cell.length_c   1.000
_cell.angle_alpha   90.00
_cell.angle_beta   90.00
_cell.angle_gamma   90.00
#
_symmetry.space_group_name_H-M   'P 1'
#
loop_
_entity.id
_entity.type
_entity.pdbx_description
1 polymer ?
#
loop_
_entity_poly.entity_id
_entity_poly.type
_entity_poly.pdbx_seq_one_letter_code
_entity_poly.pdbx_strand_id
1 'polypeptide(L)'
;MTSLQIVNTLRQINEFVDYVDSFYGTNDPLYPLYLNGVALTKEHIRHATIVYLDRCNNDDFENCTWGDGDSLDRERVRDILTDRFGYGESKFYRSVTV
;
A
#
# COMPACT_ATOMS: atom_id res chain seq x y z
N MET A 1 9.77 -2.46 23.46
CA MET A 1 9.85 -3.36 22.29
C MET A 1 11.21 -4.05 22.32
N THR A 2 11.25 -5.38 22.27
CA THR A 2 12.51 -6.15 22.27
C THR A 2 13.05 -6.31 20.85
N SER A 3 14.34 -6.63 20.69
CA SER A 3 14.93 -6.89 19.37
C SER A 3 14.19 -7.99 18.60
N LEU A 4 13.74 -9.04 19.30
CA LEU A 4 12.95 -10.12 18.70
C LEU A 4 11.58 -9.64 18.22
N GLN A 5 10.91 -8.77 19.00
CA GLN A 5 9.65 -8.16 18.59
C GLN A 5 9.83 -7.29 17.34
N ILE A 6 10.90 -6.49 17.28
CA ILE A 6 11.21 -5.65 16.12
C ILE A 6 11.40 -6.51 14.86
N VAL A 7 12.19 -7.59 14.94
CA VAL A 7 12.43 -8.49 13.79
C VAL A 7 11.13 -9.15 13.32
N ASN A 8 10.29 -9.59 14.25
CA ASN A 8 8.99 -10.19 13.92
C ASN A 8 8.05 -9.19 13.25
N THR A 9 7.97 -7.95 13.77
CA THR A 9 7.18 -6.89 13.15
C THR A 9 7.71 -6.54 11.75
N LEU A 10 9.02 -6.44 11.57
CA LEU A 10 9.61 -6.18 10.24
C LEU A 10 9.28 -7.30 9.25
N ARG A 11 9.33 -8.56 9.67
CA ARG A 11 8.93 -9.70 8.85
C ARG A 11 7.46 -9.60 8.44
N GLN A 12 6.57 -9.33 9.40
CA GLN A 12 5.14 -9.18 9.13
C GLN A 12 4.86 -8.04 8.12
N ILE A 13 5.50 -6.88 8.28
CA ILE A 13 5.32 -5.77 7.34
C ILE A 13 5.85 -6.13 5.95
N ASN A 14 6.96 -6.87 5.85
CA ASN A 14 7.47 -7.32 4.56
C ASN A 14 6.53 -8.31 3.88
N GLU A 15 6.00 -9.28 4.62
CA GLU A 15 5.01 -10.24 4.13
C GLU A 15 3.74 -9.53 3.65
N PHE A 16 3.30 -8.49 4.37
CA PHE A 16 2.18 -7.66 3.96
C PHE A 16 2.48 -6.84 2.69
N VAL A 17 3.67 -6.25 2.56
CA VAL A 17 4.09 -5.56 1.33
C VAL A 17 4.09 -6.52 0.14
N ASP A 18 4.56 -7.74 0.31
CA ASP A 18 4.54 -8.78 -0.72
C ASP A 18 3.11 -9.20 -1.08
N TYR A 19 2.22 -9.27 -0.08
CA TYR A 19 0.80 -9.51 -0.28
C TYR A 19 0.13 -8.38 -1.08
N VAL A 20 0.46 -7.11 -0.84
CA VAL A 20 -0.05 -5.99 -1.64
C VAL A 20 0.53 -6.02 -3.07
N ASP A 21 1.81 -6.35 -3.22
CA ASP A 21 2.51 -6.44 -4.51
C ASP A 21 1.92 -7.53 -5.43
N SER A 22 1.46 -8.65 -4.88
CA SER A 22 0.80 -9.71 -5.67
C SER A 22 -0.58 -9.32 -6.21
N PHE A 23 -1.17 -8.22 -5.73
CA PHE A 23 -2.41 -7.67 -6.28
C PHE A 23 -2.14 -6.51 -7.23
N TYR A 24 -1.25 -5.59 -6.87
CA TYR A 24 -1.17 -4.30 -7.57
C TYR A 24 0.20 -3.99 -8.17
N GLY A 25 1.24 -4.72 -7.79
CA GLY A 25 2.63 -4.40 -8.09
C GLY A 25 3.14 -5.05 -9.36
N THR A 26 4.25 -5.78 -9.27
CA THR A 26 4.94 -6.36 -10.45
C THR A 26 4.96 -7.89 -10.49
N ASN A 27 4.60 -8.55 -9.39
CA ASN A 27 4.70 -10.00 -9.25
C ASN A 27 3.43 -10.72 -9.73
N ASP A 28 3.22 -10.75 -11.05
CA ASP A 28 2.00 -11.28 -11.70
C ASP A 28 0.69 -10.77 -11.04
N PRO A 29 0.51 -9.44 -11.02
CA PRO A 29 -0.56 -8.80 -10.24
C PRO A 29 -1.95 -9.08 -10.82
N LEU A 30 -2.93 -9.29 -9.94
CA LEU A 30 -4.34 -9.42 -10.33
C LEU A 30 -4.93 -8.12 -10.90
N TYR A 31 -4.53 -6.97 -10.35
CA TYR A 31 -5.04 -5.64 -10.65
C TYR A 31 -3.88 -4.63 -10.73
N PRO A 32 -3.02 -4.71 -11.75
CA PRO A 32 -1.80 -3.90 -11.81
C PRO A 32 -2.08 -2.40 -11.74
N LEU A 33 -1.33 -1.70 -10.89
CA LEU A 33 -1.36 -0.25 -10.78
C LEU A 33 -0.14 0.39 -11.45
N TYR A 34 -0.38 1.54 -12.06
CA TYR A 34 0.60 2.31 -12.81
C TYR A 34 0.58 3.79 -12.40
N LEU A 35 1.75 4.41 -12.48
CA LEU A 35 1.94 5.85 -12.40
C LEU A 35 2.80 6.27 -13.59
N ASN A 36 2.24 7.09 -14.49
CA ASN A 36 2.93 7.55 -15.72
C ASN A 36 3.54 6.41 -16.54
N GLY A 37 2.83 5.29 -16.66
CA GLY A 37 3.28 4.09 -17.39
C GLY A 37 4.28 3.21 -16.64
N VAL A 38 4.70 3.59 -15.43
CA VAL A 38 5.60 2.81 -14.57
C VAL A 38 4.78 1.99 -13.58
N ALA A 39 5.07 0.70 -13.46
CA ALA A 39 4.38 -0.18 -12.53
C ALA A 39 4.65 0.22 -11.06
N LEU A 40 3.69 -0.07 -10.19
CA LEU A 40 3.83 0.13 -8.75
C LEU A 40 5.03 -0.66 -8.18
N THR A 41 5.84 0.01 -7.36
CA THR A 41 7.04 -0.56 -6.74
C THR A 41 6.76 -0.93 -5.27
N LYS A 42 7.48 -1.94 -4.76
CA LYS A 42 7.43 -2.32 -3.34
C LYS A 42 7.83 -1.19 -2.38
N GLU A 43 8.65 -0.23 -2.85
CA GLU A 43 9.01 0.95 -2.07
C GLU A 43 7.80 1.87 -1.83
N HIS A 44 7.04 2.19 -2.89
CA HIS A 44 5.81 2.98 -2.75
C HIS A 44 4.74 2.24 -1.96
N ILE A 45 4.63 0.92 -2.12
CA ILE A 45 3.76 0.09 -1.26
C ILE A 45 4.17 0.26 0.20
N ARG A 46 5.46 0.15 0.53
CA ARG A 46 5.96 0.33 1.90
C ARG A 46 5.66 1.72 2.45
N HIS A 47 5.82 2.77 1.65
CA HIS A 47 5.47 4.14 2.07
C HIS A 47 3.98 4.30 2.33
N ALA A 48 3.13 3.75 1.46
CA ALA A 48 1.68 3.77 1.66
C ALA A 48 1.27 2.97 2.91
N THR A 49 1.90 1.82 3.17
CA THR A 49 1.72 1.05 4.41
C THR A 49 2.11 1.84 5.66
N ILE A 50 3.22 2.60 5.63
CA ILE A 50 3.61 3.46 6.75
C ILE A 50 2.55 4.54 6.99
N VAL A 51 2.09 5.21 5.93
CA VAL A 51 1.01 6.22 6.02
C VAL A 51 -0.27 5.60 6.60
N TYR A 52 -0.58 4.37 6.20
CA TYR A 52 -1.74 3.66 6.71
C TYR A 52 -1.63 3.38 8.21
N LEU A 53 -0.52 2.78 8.64
CA LEU A 53 -0.27 2.47 10.05
C LEU A 53 -0.23 3.73 10.92
N ASP A 54 0.32 4.83 10.40
CA ASP A 54 0.33 6.12 11.08
C ASP A 54 -1.09 6.66 11.30
N ARG A 55 -1.96 6.58 10.27
CA ARG A 55 -3.38 6.92 10.41
C ARG A 55 -4.07 6.06 11.46
N CYS A 56 -3.77 4.77 11.52
CA CYS A 56 -4.38 3.87 12.49
C CYS A 56 -3.89 4.07 13.92
N ASN A 57 -2.79 4.81 14.11
CA ASN A 57 -2.32 5.26 15.42
C ASN A 57 -2.75 6.70 15.74
N ASN A 58 -3.54 7.34 14.88
CA ASN A 58 -3.99 8.71 15.06
C ASN A 58 -5.50 8.74 15.36
N ASP A 59 -5.85 9.31 16.52
CA ASP A 59 -7.23 9.41 17.03
C ASP A 59 -8.16 10.22 16.10
N ASP A 60 -7.62 11.09 15.24
CA ASP A 60 -8.40 11.81 14.22
C ASP A 60 -9.01 10.86 13.15
N PHE A 61 -8.54 9.61 13.07
CA PHE A 61 -9.00 8.58 12.15
C PHE A 61 -9.72 7.46 12.90
N GLU A 62 -10.84 7.76 13.57
CA GLU A 62 -11.61 6.87 14.46
C GLU A 62 -11.99 5.48 13.89
N ASN A 63 -11.94 5.29 12.56
CA ASN A 63 -12.27 4.03 11.88
C ASN A 63 -11.08 3.34 11.21
N CYS A 64 -9.84 3.81 11.45
CA CYS A 64 -8.63 3.15 10.97
C CYS A 64 -8.16 2.12 11.98
N THR A 65 -8.16 0.85 11.59
CA THR A 65 -7.71 -0.26 12.42
C THR A 65 -6.82 -1.20 11.63
N TRP A 66 -5.62 -1.47 12.13
CA TRP A 66 -4.76 -2.50 11.55
C TRP A 66 -5.35 -3.89 11.81
N GLY A 67 -5.70 -4.61 10.74
CA GLY A 67 -6.33 -5.94 10.76
C GLY A 67 -5.36 -7.12 10.70
N ASP A 68 -4.08 -6.89 11.05
CA ASP A 68 -3.01 -7.88 10.92
C ASP A 68 -2.60 -8.23 9.48
N GLY A 69 -2.85 -7.31 8.54
CA GLY A 69 -2.51 -7.47 7.13
C GLY A 69 -3.61 -8.17 6.32
N ASP A 70 -4.87 -7.97 6.71
CA ASP A 70 -6.01 -8.60 6.06
C ASP A 70 -6.33 -7.97 4.68
N SER A 71 -7.42 -8.44 4.07
CA SER A 71 -7.85 -7.90 2.78
C SER A 71 -8.27 -6.43 2.86
N LEU A 72 -8.81 -5.96 3.98
CA LEU A 72 -9.22 -4.56 4.16
C LEU A 72 -7.98 -3.66 4.29
N ASP A 73 -6.95 -4.09 5.02
CA ASP A 73 -5.66 -3.41 5.11
C ASP A 73 -5.07 -3.19 3.70
N ARG A 74 -5.13 -4.22 2.84
CA ARG A 74 -4.65 -4.14 1.46
C ARG A 74 -5.42 -3.09 0.65
N GLU A 75 -6.75 -3.06 0.75
CA GLU A 75 -7.56 -2.06 0.03
C GLU A 75 -7.30 -0.64 0.55
N ARG A 76 -7.09 -0.45 1.86
CA ARG A 76 -6.72 0.87 2.42
C ARG A 76 -5.36 1.35 1.94
N VAL A 77 -4.40 0.45 1.76
CA VAL A 77 -3.10 0.78 1.12
C VAL A 77 -3.29 1.14 -0.34
N ARG A 78 -4.15 0.44 -1.08
CA ARG A 78 -4.52 0.80 -2.46
C ARG A 78 -5.08 2.22 -2.52
N ASP A 79 -6.03 2.54 -1.64
CA ASP A 79 -6.67 3.86 -1.62
C ASP A 79 -5.63 4.96 -1.35
N ILE A 80 -4.66 4.73 -0.46
CA ILE A 80 -3.55 5.66 -0.25
C ILE A 80 -2.67 5.80 -1.51
N LEU A 81 -2.35 4.70 -2.19
CA LEU A 81 -1.58 4.72 -3.43
C LEU A 81 -2.30 5.51 -4.53
N THR A 82 -3.62 5.38 -4.64
CA THR A 82 -4.41 6.13 -5.61
C THR A 82 -4.54 7.61 -5.21
N ASP A 83 -4.98 7.89 -3.99
CA ASP A 83 -5.33 9.26 -3.57
C ASP A 83 -4.10 10.15 -3.33
N ARG A 84 -3.01 9.59 -2.80
CA ARG A 84 -1.81 10.36 -2.43
C ARG A 84 -0.67 10.24 -3.43
N PHE A 85 -0.51 9.07 -4.06
CA PHE A 85 0.62 8.81 -4.97
C PHE A 85 0.20 8.87 -6.44
N GLY A 86 -1.11 8.93 -6.75
CA GLY A 86 -1.62 9.07 -8.11
C GLY A 86 -1.61 7.78 -8.94
N TYR A 87 -1.53 6.62 -8.29
CA TYR A 87 -1.58 5.34 -8.98
C TYR A 87 -3.00 5.01 -9.49
N GLY A 88 -3.08 4.43 -10.69
CA GLY A 88 -4.33 3.95 -11.25
C GLY A 88 -4.16 2.73 -12.15
N GLU A 89 -5.26 2.11 -12.56
CA GLU A 89 -5.26 0.85 -13.33
C GLU A 89 -4.80 1.04 -14.80
N SER A 90 -4.88 2.27 -15.32
CA SER A 90 -4.47 2.55 -16.69
C SER A 90 -2.96 2.80 -16.79
N LYS A 91 -2.29 2.04 -17.67
CA LYS A 91 -0.90 2.32 -18.10
C LYS A 91 -0.76 3.70 -18.77
N PHE A 92 -1.86 4.29 -19.21
CA PHE A 92 -1.92 5.57 -19.91
C PHE A 92 -3.05 6.42 -19.32
N TYR A 93 -2.77 7.20 -18.28
CA TYR A 93 -3.62 8.37 -18.01
C TYR A 93 -3.22 9.49 -18.97
N ARG A 94 -4.17 9.76 -19.87
CA ARG A 94 -4.24 10.88 -20.79
C ARG A 94 -4.09 12.19 -20.00
N SER A 95 -3.17 13.04 -20.45
CA SER A 95 -3.29 14.48 -20.25
C SER A 95 -4.68 14.90 -20.73
N VAL A 96 -5.61 15.09 -19.80
CA VAL A 96 -6.80 15.90 -20.04
C VAL A 96 -6.60 17.14 -19.21
N THR A 97 -5.88 18.08 -19.80
CA THR A 97 -6.04 19.50 -19.48
C THR A 97 -7.50 19.85 -19.70
N VAL A 98 -8.16 20.34 -18.65
CA VAL A 98 -9.36 21.18 -18.78
C VAL A 98 -8.97 22.60 -18.41
#